data_AF-A0A3R6DBF5-F1
#
_entry.id   AF-A0A3R6DBF5-F1
#
_cell.length_a   1.000
_cell.length_b   1.000
_cell.length_c   1.000
_cell.angle_alpha   90.00
_cell.angle_beta   90.00
_cell.angle_gamma   90.00
#
_symmetry.space_group_name_H-M   'P 1'
#
loop_
_entity.id
_entity.type
_entity.pdbx_description
1 polymer ?
#
loop_
_entity_poly.entity_id
_entity_poly.type
_entity_poly.pdbx_seq_one_letter_code
_entity_poly.pdbx_strand_id
1 'polypeptide(L)' 'MSNGWIPTTERLPDQREFIESYVRSAYAAEFLVSIDGADKATTLYYSQTGVWFDGNGDPYNVVAWMKLPKRYREKA' A
#
# COMPACT_ATOMS: atom_id res chain seq x y z
N MET A 1 19.08 -3.38 -8.77
CA MET A 1 17.80 -2.77 -9.18
C MET A 1 16.87 -2.91 -7.99
N SER A 2 16.38 -1.82 -7.40
CA SER A 2 15.33 -1.92 -6.39
C SER A 2 14.04 -2.32 -7.10
N ASN A 3 13.43 -3.45 -6.72
CA ASN A 3 12.24 -4.01 -7.36
C ASN A 3 10.95 -3.18 -7.07
N GLY A 4 11.07 -1.86 -6.90
CA GLY A 4 9.98 -0.95 -6.54
C GLY A 4 9.55 -0.97 -5.06
N TRP A 5 10.01 -1.94 -4.28
CA TRP A 5 9.73 -2.07 -2.84
C TRP A 5 10.52 -1.05 -2.01
N ILE A 6 9.83 -0.45 -1.05
CA ILE A 6 10.37 0.53 -0.10
C ILE A 6 10.14 -0.04 1.31
N PRO A 7 11.22 -0.36 2.06
CA PRO A 7 11.09 -0.78 3.45
C PRO A 7 10.44 0.32 4.29
N THR A 8 9.58 -0.03 5.23
CA THR A 8 8.99 0.95 6.17
C THR A 8 10.03 1.56 7.11
N THR A 9 11.17 0.88 7.30
CA THR A 9 12.36 1.40 7.99
C THR A 9 13.10 2.48 7.19
N GLU A 10 12.91 2.54 5.87
CA GLU A 10 13.44 3.62 5.03
C GLU A 10 12.48 4.81 5.06
N ARG A 11 11.20 4.59 4.71
CA ARG A 11 10.14 5.59 4.80
C ARG A 11 8.74 4.99 4.65
N LEU A 12 7.74 5.75 5.08
CA LEU A 12 6.33 5.50 4.80
C LEU A 12 5.88 6.22 3.51
N PRO A 13 4.68 5.90 2.97
CA PRO A 13 4.09 6.66 1.88
C PRO A 13 3.94 8.13 2.25
N ASP A 14 4.35 9.00 1.32
CA ASP A 14 4.21 10.45 1.50
C ASP A 14 2.82 10.95 1.05
N GLN A 15 2.58 12.26 1.22
CA GLN A 15 1.30 12.88 0.84
C GLN A 15 0.98 12.72 -0.65
N ARG A 16 1.97 12.80 -1.54
CA ARG A 16 1.75 12.67 -2.98
C ARG A 16 1.32 11.24 -3.31
N GLU A 17 1.99 10.26 -2.73
CA GLU A 17 1.71 8.84 -2.96
C GLU A 17 0.37 8.42 -2.35
N PHE A 18 0.01 9.02 -1.21
CA PHE A 18 -1.31 8.90 -0.61
C PHE A 18 -2.40 9.41 -1.56
N ILE A 19 -2.25 10.63 -2.10
CA ILE A 19 -3.24 11.24 -3.02
C ILE A 19 -3.38 10.42 -4.31
N GLU A 20 -2.25 10.02 -4.90
CA GLU A 20 -2.25 9.25 -6.16
C GLU A 20 -2.87 7.85 -6.02
N SER A 21 -2.86 7.30 -4.80
CA SER A 21 -3.36 5.94 -4.51
C SER A 21 -4.67 5.96 -3.69
N TYR A 22 -5.31 7.13 -3.55
CA TYR A 22 -6.49 7.32 -2.72
C TYR A 22 -7.71 6.57 -3.24
N VAL A 23 -8.30 5.73 -2.40
CA VAL A 23 -9.51 4.96 -2.66
C VAL A 23 -10.66 5.57 -1.87
N ARG A 24 -11.54 6.28 -2.57
CA ARG A 24 -12.65 7.05 -1.95
C ARG A 24 -13.55 6.20 -1.06
N SER A 25 -13.84 4.94 -1.44
CA SER A 25 -14.71 4.05 -0.66
C SER A 25 -14.11 3.64 0.68
N ALA A 26 -12.78 3.59 0.78
CA ALA A 26 -12.05 3.23 1.99
C ALA A 26 -11.59 4.46 2.80
N TYR A 27 -11.76 5.67 2.26
CA TYR A 27 -11.21 6.92 2.82
C TYR A 27 -9.71 6.83 3.15
N ALA A 28 -8.96 6.05 2.38
CA ALA A 28 -7.56 5.70 2.61
C ALA A 28 -6.85 5.41 1.28
N ALA A 29 -5.53 5.26 1.29
CA ALA A 29 -4.74 4.96 0.10
C ALA A 29 -4.40 3.47 0.02
N GLU A 30 -4.53 2.83 -1.14
CA GLU A 30 -4.26 1.39 -1.30
C GLU A 30 -2.87 1.12 -1.90
N PHE A 31 -2.12 0.21 -1.31
CA PHE A 31 -0.78 -0.16 -1.74
C PHE A 31 -0.58 -1.68 -1.77
N LEU A 32 0.41 -2.14 -2.54
CA LEU A 32 0.99 -3.46 -2.35
C LEU A 32 1.90 -3.44 -1.13
N VAL A 33 1.79 -4.46 -0.28
CA VAL A 33 2.53 -4.55 0.97
C VAL A 33 3.09 -5.95 1.19
N SER A 34 4.21 -6.02 1.89
CA SER A 34 4.70 -7.22 2.56
C SER A 34 4.45 -7.04 4.05
N ILE A 35 3.68 -7.95 4.63
CA ILE A 35 3.34 -7.96 6.06
C ILE A 35 4.40 -8.79 6.80
N ASP A 36 4.76 -8.36 8.01
CA ASP A 36 5.68 -9.11 8.87
C ASP A 36 5.17 -10.55 9.11
N GLY A 37 6.04 -11.54 8.87
CA GLY A 37 5.70 -12.96 9.00
C GLY A 37 4.78 -13.54 7.91
N ALA A 38 4.39 -12.77 6.88
CA ALA A 38 3.57 -13.28 5.79
C ALA A 38 4.44 -13.83 4.63
N ASP A 39 4.07 -15.00 4.09
CA ASP A 39 4.78 -15.63 2.96
C ASP A 39 4.53 -14.93 1.61
N LYS A 40 3.45 -14.15 1.51
CA LYS A 40 3.00 -13.52 0.26
C LYS A 40 2.66 -12.06 0.48
N ALA A 41 2.99 -11.25 -0.52
CA ALA A 41 2.50 -9.88 -0.60
C ALA A 41 0.98 -9.85 -0.78
N THR A 42 0.36 -8.78 -0.30
CA THR A 42 -1.07 -8.51 -0.42
C THR A 42 -1.29 -7.01 -0.66
N THR A 43 -2.54 -6.55 -0.67
CA THR A 43 -2.87 -5.13 -0.57
C THR A 43 -3.43 -4.79 0.80
N LEU A 44 -3.14 -3.57 1.25
CA LEU A 44 -3.75 -2.96 2.44
C LEU A 44 -4.03 -1.48 2.16
N TYR A 45 -4.94 -0.93 2.97
CA TYR A 45 -5.20 0.50 3.04
C TYR A 45 -4.25 1.15 4.04
N TYR A 46 -3.78 2.35 3.70
CA TYR A 46 -2.95 3.21 4.54
C TYR A 46 -3.76 4.45 4.92
N SER A 47 -3.93 4.68 6.21
CA SER A 47 -4.69 5.81 6.74
C SER A 47 -3.87 7.11 6.71
N GLN A 48 -4.53 8.26 6.82
CA GLN A 48 -3.85 9.55 7.00
C GLN A 48 -3.00 9.61 8.28
N THR A 49 -3.29 8.76 9.26
CA THR A 49 -2.58 8.68 10.55
C THR A 49 -1.43 7.68 10.56
N GLY A 50 -1.16 7.02 9.43
CA GLY A 50 -0.04 6.10 9.31
C GLY A 50 -0.32 4.64 9.66
N VAL A 51 -1.59 4.23 9.75
CA VAL A 51 -1.99 2.86 10.07
C VAL A 51 -2.26 2.08 8.79
N TRP A 52 -1.77 0.84 8.74
CA TRP A 52 -2.06 -0.13 7.68
C TRP A 52 -3.18 -1.05 8.12
N PHE A 53 -4.23 -1.20 7.31
CA PHE A 53 -5.40 -2.01 7.65
C PHE A 53 -6.06 -2.67 6.43
N ASP A 54 -6.78 -3.77 6.66
CA ASP A 54 -7.48 -4.49 5.59
C ASP A 54 -8.90 -3.97 5.35
N GLY A 55 -9.69 -4.66 4.51
CA GLY A 55 -11.07 -4.28 4.21
C GLY A 55 -12.04 -4.38 5.39
N ASN A 56 -11.68 -5.09 6.46
CA ASN A 56 -12.47 -5.19 7.70
C ASN A 56 -12.06 -4.14 8.73
N GLY A 57 -10.94 -3.45 8.51
CA GLY A 57 -10.36 -2.48 9.46
C GLY A 57 -9.32 -3.08 10.40
N ASP A 58 -8.93 -4.34 10.22
CA ASP A 58 -7.95 -4.99 11.08
C ASP A 58 -6.54 -4.44 10.77
N PRO A 59 -5.76 -4.03 11.79
CA PRO A 59 -4.44 -3.44 11.58
C PRO A 59 -3.34 -4.49 11.39
N TYR A 60 -2.32 -4.16 10.59
CA TYR A 60 -1.18 -5.06 10.31
C TYR A 60 0.17 -4.33 10.35
N ASN A 61 1.22 -5.08 10.70
CA ASN A 61 2.60 -4.62 10.64
C ASN A 61 3.16 -4.82 9.22
N VAL A 62 3.37 -3.73 8.49
CA VAL A 62 3.95 -3.74 7.13
C VAL A 62 5.46 -3.50 7.20
N VAL A 63 6.25 -4.38 6.56
CA VAL A 63 7.71 -4.29 6.51
C VAL A 63 8.24 -3.63 5.24
N ALA A 64 7.47 -3.70 4.15
CA ALA A 64 7.78 -3.01 2.90
C ALA A 64 6.51 -2.74 2.10
N TRP A 65 6.53 -1.69 1.29
CA TRP A 65 5.38 -1.28 0.47
C TRP A 65 5.80 -0.79 -0.91
N MET A 66 4.85 -0.75 -1.84
CA MET A 66 4.99 -0.12 -3.15
C MET A 66 3.63 0.30 -3.72
N LYS A 67 3.62 1.25 -4.66
CA LYS A 67 2.38 1.59 -5.39
C LYS A 67 1.86 0.40 -6.18
N LEU A 68 0.53 0.32 -6.29
CA LEU A 68 -0.11 -0.62 -7.20
C LEU A 68 0.36 -0.38 -8.64
N PRO A 69 0.53 -1.44 -9.44
CA PRO A 69 0.76 -1.28 -10.87
C PRO A 69 -0.41 -0.57 -11.52
N LYS A 70 -0.15 0.15 -12.62
CA LYS A 70 -1.21 0.75 -13.41
C LYS A 70 -2.17 -0.35 -13.87
N ARG A 71 -3.48 -0.11 -13.69
CA ARG A 71 -4.53 -1.01 -14.19
C ARG A 71 -4.27 -1.32 -15.66
N TYR A 72 -4.20 -2.61 -15.98
CA TYR A 72 -4.12 -3.05 -17.36
C TYR A 72 -5.36 -2.56 -18.12
N ARG A 73 -5.13 -1.94 -19.27
CA ARG A 73 -6.16 -1.59 -20.24
C ARG A 73 -5.75 -2.23 -21.54
N GLU A 74 -6.56 -3.16 -22.03
CA GLU A 74 -6.42 -3.64 -23.40
C GLU A 74 -6.59 -2.44 -24.33
N LYS A 75 -5.70 -2.29 -25.32
CA LYS A 75 -5.85 -1.22 -26.31
C LYS A 75 -7.10 -1.54 -27.11
N ALA A 76 -8.11 -0.68 -27.02
CA ALA A 76 -9.27 -0.70 -27.89
C ALA A 76 -8.86 -0.48 -29.35
#